data_AF-A0A5Q2N234-F1
#
_entry.id   AF-A0A5Q2N234-F1
#
_cell.length_a   1.000
_cell.length_b   1.000
_cell.length_c   1.000
_cell.angle_alpha   90.00
_cell.angle_beta   90.00
_cell.angle_gamma   90.00
#
_symmetry.space_group_name_H-M   'P 1'
#
loop_
_entity.id
_entity.type
_entity.pdbx_description
1 polymer ?
#
loop_
_entity_poly.entity_id
_entity_poly.type
_entity_poly.pdbx_seq_one_letter_code
_entity_poly.pdbx_strand_id
1 'polypeptide(L)'
;MSKELELISSLRTSFTEQLKSLEGSEKYLEEKLLKSQERYHHIKANKLFNEEILESLKMTIEHDKKQLEEFKSKRQEREKHYKDLLSKAEQSINALTETS
;
A
#
# COMPACT_ATOMS: atom_id res chain seq x y z
N MET A 1 6.63 28.08 -20.22
CA MET A 1 6.87 27.22 -19.05
C MET A 1 8.33 26.79 -19.10
N SER A 2 9.10 26.90 -18.02
CA SER A 2 10.53 26.49 -18.04
C SER A 2 10.64 24.96 -18.05
N LYS A 3 11.68 24.41 -18.69
CA LYS A 3 11.95 22.95 -18.71
C LYS A 3 12.10 22.35 -17.30
N GLU A 4 12.60 23.15 -16.37
CA GLU A 4 12.76 22.79 -14.97
C GLU A 4 11.39 22.66 -14.26
N LEU A 5 10.46 23.57 -14.52
CA LEU A 5 9.12 23.52 -13.97
C LEU A 5 8.32 22.32 -14.48
N GLU A 6 8.48 21.96 -15.76
CA GLU A 6 7.88 20.74 -16.34
C GLU A 6 8.43 19.47 -15.67
N LEU A 7 9.76 19.38 -15.48
CA LEU A 7 10.41 18.25 -14.82
C LEU A 7 9.91 18.08 -13.38
N ILE A 8 9.91 19.15 -12.58
CA ILE A 8 9.50 19.08 -11.17
C ILE A 8 8.00 18.77 -11.06
N SER A 9 7.17 19.29 -11.97
CA SER A 9 5.75 18.96 -12.04
C SER A 9 5.50 17.48 -12.33
N SER A 10 6.32 16.87 -13.21
CA SER A 10 6.27 15.41 -13.46
C SER A 10 6.66 14.60 -12.22
N LEU A 11 7.71 15.01 -11.51
CA LEU A 11 8.11 14.37 -10.24
C LEU A 11 7.00 14.44 -9.18
N ARG A 12 6.36 15.59 -9.02
CA ARG A 12 5.21 15.77 -8.10
C ARG A 12 4.09 14.76 -8.41
N THR A 13 3.74 14.63 -9.69
CA THR A 13 2.73 13.65 -10.13
C THR A 13 3.16 12.23 -9.81
N SER A 14 4.41 11.87 -10.11
CA SER A 14 4.95 10.54 -9.81
C SER A 14 4.90 10.21 -8.31
N PHE A 15 5.33 11.12 -7.44
CA PHE A 15 5.26 10.90 -5.99
C PHE A 15 3.82 10.75 -5.48
N THR A 16 2.89 11.51 -6.06
CA THR A 16 1.45 11.38 -5.76
C THR A 16 0.91 10.01 -6.15
N GLU A 17 1.29 9.49 -7.32
CA GLU A 17 0.89 8.16 -7.78
C GLU A 17 1.49 7.04 -6.92
N GLN A 18 2.75 7.19 -6.49
CA GLN A 18 3.39 6.23 -5.57
C GLN A 18 2.66 6.17 -4.23
N LEU A 19 2.25 7.31 -3.66
CA LEU A 19 1.45 7.35 -2.43
C LEU A 19 0.10 6.62 -2.60
N LYS A 20 -0.61 6.87 -3.70
CA LYS A 20 -1.87 6.17 -4.01
C LYS A 20 -1.66 4.67 -4.20
N SER A 21 -0.57 4.27 -4.85
CA SER A 21 -0.22 2.87 -5.07
C SER A 21 0.07 2.12 -3.76
N LEU A 22 0.74 2.77 -2.80
CA LEU A 22 0.97 2.22 -1.46
C LEU A 22 -0.35 1.96 -0.72
N GLU A 23 -1.27 2.93 -0.75
CA GLU A 23 -2.60 2.80 -0.13
C GLU A 23 -3.44 1.70 -0.80
N GLY A 24 -3.44 1.65 -2.13
CA GLY A 24 -4.15 0.61 -2.89
C GLY A 24 -3.62 -0.80 -2.61
N SER A 25 -2.30 -0.93 -2.47
CA SER A 25 -1.64 -2.21 -2.16
C SER A 25 -1.97 -2.69 -0.75
N GLU A 26 -2.03 -1.78 0.24
CA GLU A 26 -2.45 -2.12 1.60
C GLU A 26 -3.89 -2.64 1.63
N LYS A 27 -4.82 -1.88 1.04
CA LYS A 27 -6.24 -2.26 0.95
C LYS A 27 -6.42 -3.62 0.28
N TYR A 28 -5.69 -3.87 -0.80
CA TYR A 28 -5.72 -5.17 -1.48
C TYR A 28 -5.31 -6.33 -0.57
N LEU A 29 -4.23 -6.16 0.21
CA LEU A 29 -3.76 -7.19 1.14
C LEU A 29 -4.74 -7.39 2.30
N GLU A 30 -5.34 -6.31 2.82
CA GLU A 30 -6.39 -6.37 3.85
C GLU A 30 -7.62 -7.14 3.36
N GLU A 31 -8.13 -6.83 2.16
CA GLU A 31 -9.26 -7.54 1.54
C GLU A 31 -8.94 -9.02 1.28
N LYS A 32 -7.72 -9.31 0.81
CA LYS A 32 -7.27 -10.69 0.58
C LYS A 32 -7.30 -11.49 1.88
N LEU A 33 -6.77 -10.93 2.96
CA LEU A 33 -6.75 -11.56 4.27
C LEU A 33 -8.18 -11.78 4.80
N LEU A 34 -9.04 -10.77 4.71
CA LEU A 34 -10.44 -10.86 5.13
C LEU A 34 -11.17 -12.00 4.41
N LYS A 35 -11.07 -12.06 3.07
CA LYS A 35 -11.65 -13.15 2.28
C LYS A 35 -11.08 -14.53 2.64
N SER A 36 -9.82 -14.60 3.05
CA SER A 36 -9.20 -15.85 3.53
C SER A 36 -9.83 -16.29 4.86
N GLN A 37 -10.00 -15.37 5.80
CA GLN A 37 -10.64 -15.61 7.09
C GLN A 37 -12.11 -16.03 6.95
N GLU A 38 -12.88 -15.31 6.12
CA GLU A 38 -14.28 -15.63 5.84
C GLU A 38 -14.43 -17.04 5.27
N ARG A 39 -13.59 -17.42 4.30
CA ARG A 39 -13.58 -18.77 3.73
C ARG A 39 -13.27 -19.83 4.77
N TYR A 40 -12.26 -19.62 5.60
CA TYR A 40 -11.93 -20.54 6.69
C TYR A 40 -13.10 -20.70 7.68
N HIS A 41 -13.72 -19.59 8.10
CA HIS A 41 -14.87 -19.63 9.02
C HIS A 41 -16.05 -20.36 8.40
N HIS A 42 -16.35 -20.12 7.12
CA HIS A 42 -17.42 -20.81 6.41
C HIS A 42 -17.16 -22.33 6.32
N ILE A 43 -15.95 -22.72 5.93
CA ILE A 43 -15.53 -24.12 5.84
C ILE A 43 -15.66 -24.81 7.21
N LYS A 44 -15.15 -24.17 8.26
CA LYS A 44 -15.16 -24.71 9.62
C LYS A 44 -16.58 -24.87 10.16
N ALA A 45 -17.43 -23.85 9.97
CA ALA A 45 -18.82 -23.88 10.45
C ALA A 45 -19.64 -24.98 9.77
N ASN A 46 -19.40 -25.22 8.48
CA ASN A 46 -20.14 -26.20 7.70
C ASN A 46 -19.48 -27.59 7.65
N LYS A 47 -18.36 -27.79 8.37
CA LYS A 47 -17.59 -29.06 8.40
C LYS A 47 -17.26 -29.58 6.99
N LEU A 48 -16.95 -28.68 6.06
CA LEU A 48 -16.74 -29.04 4.64
C LEU A 48 -15.46 -29.83 4.40
N PHE A 49 -14.48 -29.68 5.28
CA PHE A 49 -13.18 -30.33 5.18
C PHE A 49 -12.74 -30.93 6.52
N ASN A 50 -11.74 -31.81 6.47
CA ASN A 50 -11.10 -32.40 7.64
C ASN A 50 -10.17 -31.40 8.35
N GLU A 51 -9.70 -31.78 9.54
CA GLU A 51 -8.81 -30.95 10.38
C GLU A 51 -7.46 -30.63 9.71
N GLU A 52 -6.92 -31.53 8.88
CA GLU A 52 -5.65 -31.30 8.18
C GLU A 52 -5.74 -30.13 7.19
N ILE A 53 -6.83 -30.06 6.42
CA ILE A 53 -7.11 -28.95 5.50
C ILE A 53 -7.39 -27.67 6.28
N LEU A 54 -8.12 -27.74 7.40
CA LEU A 54 -8.38 -26.59 8.26
C LEU A 54 -7.09 -25.99 8.82
N GLU A 55 -6.13 -26.81 9.25
CA GLU A 55 -4.85 -26.32 9.76
C GLU A 55 -4.00 -25.72 8.63
N SER A 56 -4.03 -26.28 7.43
CA SER A 56 -3.37 -25.69 6.25
C SER A 56 -3.93 -24.30 5.89
N LEU A 57 -5.26 -24.14 5.93
CA LEU A 57 -5.92 -22.85 5.71
C LEU A 57 -5.54 -21.84 6.79
N LYS A 58 -5.46 -22.27 8.04
CA LYS A 58 -5.06 -21.43 9.17
C LYS A 58 -3.60 -20.99 9.06
N MET A 59 -2.68 -21.88 8.66
CA MET A 59 -1.29 -21.51 8.36
C MET A 59 -1.20 -20.47 7.23
N THR A 60 -2.04 -20.60 6.20
CA THR A 60 -2.12 -19.63 5.10
C THR A 60 -2.58 -18.25 5.61
N ILE A 61 -3.59 -18.21 6.48
CA ILE A 61 -4.08 -16.97 7.10
C ILE A 61 -2.98 -16.32 7.95
N GLU A 62 -2.26 -17.08 8.76
CA GLU A 62 -1.17 -16.53 9.58
C GLU A 62 -0.01 -16.00 8.71
N HIS A 63 0.30 -16.67 7.61
CA HIS A 63 1.28 -16.18 6.64
C HIS A 63 0.82 -14.86 5.99
N ASP A 64 -0.43 -14.78 5.52
CA ASP A 64 -0.99 -13.55 4.93
C ASP A 64 -1.02 -12.40 5.96
N LYS A 65 -1.33 -12.67 7.24
CA LYS A 65 -1.24 -11.67 8.33
C LYS A 65 0.18 -11.14 8.47
N LYS A 66 1.17 -12.03 8.51
CA LYS A 66 2.58 -11.62 8.65
C LYS A 66 3.02 -10.75 7.48
N GLN A 67 2.64 -11.12 6.25
CA GLN A 67 2.95 -10.32 5.06
C GLN A 67 2.29 -8.93 5.11
N LEU A 68 1.04 -8.85 5.57
CA LEU A 68 0.35 -7.57 5.75
C LEU A 68 1.05 -6.68 6.77
N GLU A 69 1.45 -7.22 7.92
CA GLU A 69 2.17 -6.45 8.95
C GLU A 69 3.54 -5.97 8.46
N GLU A 70 4.31 -6.83 7.79
CA GLU A 70 5.58 -6.44 7.17
C GLU A 70 5.38 -5.36 6.10
N PHE A 71 4.31 -5.46 5.31
CA PHE A 71 3.94 -4.45 4.34
C PHE A 71 3.60 -3.13 5.02
N LYS A 72 2.75 -3.12 6.05
CA LYS A 72 2.34 -1.92 6.81
C LYS A 72 3.53 -1.19 7.41
N SER A 73 4.48 -1.91 8.00
CA SER A 73 5.72 -1.34 8.53
C SER A 73 6.54 -0.64 7.43
N LYS A 74 6.82 -1.33 6.33
CA LYS A 74 7.57 -0.75 5.19
C LYS A 74 6.81 0.39 4.50
N ARG A 75 5.48 0.31 4.46
CA ARG A 75 4.58 1.31 3.88
C ARG A 75 4.70 2.63 4.62
N GLN A 76 4.71 2.62 5.96
CA GLN A 76 4.86 3.83 6.77
C GLN A 76 6.17 4.57 6.48
N GLU A 77 7.28 3.84 6.37
CA GLU A 77 8.59 4.41 6.02
C GLU A 77 8.57 5.05 4.63
N ARG A 78 8.03 4.33 3.64
CA ARG A 78 7.93 4.82 2.25
C ARG A 78 6.96 5.99 2.11
N GLU A 79 5.84 5.95 2.82
CA GLU A 79 4.85 7.03 2.83
C GLU A 79 5.47 8.32 3.38
N LYS A 80 6.22 8.22 4.49
CA LYS A 80 6.98 9.35 5.03
C LYS A 80 7.97 9.89 4.01
N HIS A 81 8.71 9.01 3.34
CA HIS A 81 9.69 9.41 2.32
C HIS A 81 9.05 10.12 1.13
N TYR A 82 7.98 9.57 0.56
CA TYR A 82 7.29 10.18 -0.58
C TYR A 82 6.59 11.49 -0.21
N LYS A 83 6.04 11.62 1.01
CA LYS A 83 5.48 12.89 1.50
C LYS A 83 6.55 13.98 1.61
N ASP A 84 7.75 13.65 2.09
CA ASP A 84 8.89 14.57 2.15
C ASP A 84 9.32 15.01 0.73
N LEU A 85 9.46 14.05 -0.20
CA LEU A 85 9.79 14.35 -1.60
C LEU A 85 8.72 15.20 -2.29
N LEU A 86 7.44 14.93 -2.03
CA LEU A 86 6.32 15.69 -2.56
C LEU A 86 6.36 17.14 -2.08
N SER A 87 6.56 17.35 -0.77
CA SER A 87 6.67 18.69 -0.19
C SER A 87 7.82 19.49 -0.79
N LYS A 88 8.99 18.85 -1.01
CA LYS A 88 10.15 19.49 -1.66
C LYS A 88 9.87 19.86 -3.12
N ALA A 89 9.16 18.99 -3.85
CA ALA A 89 8.76 19.27 -5.23
C ALA A 89 7.79 20.46 -5.30
N GLU A 90 6.81 20.52 -4.38
CA GLU A 90 5.85 21.62 -4.28
C GLU A 90 6.53 22.94 -3.92
N GLN A 91 7.45 22.95 -2.95
CA GLN A 91 8.25 24.13 -2.61
C GLN A 91 9.06 24.65 -3.80
N SER A 92 9.65 23.73 -4.58
CA SER A 92 10.45 24.09 -5.75
C SER A 92 9.58 24.66 -6.88
N ILE A 93 8.38 24.10 -7.08
CA ILE A 93 7.39 24.65 -8.02
C ILE A 93 7.02 26.08 -7.63
N ASN A 94 6.65 26.30 -6.36
CA ASN A 94 6.25 27.62 -5.86
C ASN A 94 7.36 28.65 -6.04
N ALA A 95 8.60 28.29 -5.67
CA ALA A 95 9.76 29.17 -5.83
C ALA A 95 9.97 29.60 -7.30
N LEU A 96 9.86 28.67 -8.25
CA LEU A 96 9.99 28.95 -9.69
C LEU A 96 8.84 29.78 -10.26
N THR A 97 7.62 29.62 -9.71
CA THR A 97 6.45 30.39 -10.15
C THR A 97 6.37 31.78 -9.53
N GLU A 98 6.90 31.98 -8.32
CA GLU A 98 6.94 33.29 -7.64
C GLU A 98 8.11 34.18 -8.12
N THR A 99 9.10 33.60 -8.81
CA THR A 99 10.21 34.34 -9.44
C THR A 99 9.95 34.71 -10.92
N SER A 100 8.79 34.35 -11.48
CA SER A 100 8.36 34.69 -12.86
C SER A 100 7.27 35.75 -12.85
#